data_AF-A0A523QES8-F1
#
_entry.id   AF-A0A523QES8-F1
#
_cell.length_a   1.000
_cell.length_b   1.000
_cell.length_c   1.000
_cell.angle_alpha   90.00
_cell.angle_beta   90.00
_cell.angle_gamma   90.00
#
_symmetry.space_group_name_H-M   'P 1'
#
loop_
_entity.id
_entity.type
_entity.pdbx_description
1 polymer ?
#
loop_
_entity_poly.entity_id
_entity_poly.type
_entity_poly.pdbx_seq_one_letter_code
_entity_poly.pdbx_strand_id
1 'polypeptide(L)'
;MLDVVAYVLFGLFLLMVPGFLFTLVLYPRKESLDFWQRMGVSLGLGVLVLIYLGFVLAQPSLKMLTLAPFVLAVFGVCLLFALIAYWRGGLDVAIIYARALRRKISIPKPPKPKPVPPEEKPIPPKLPPPPEELPTPPEGKPAPPPEERPAPPEEQPAQPPQPPEEKRESGESV
;
A
#
# COMPACT_ATOMS: atom_id res chain seq x y z
N MET A 1 16.69 5.45 -22.73
CA MET A 1 15.92 4.49 -21.89
C MET A 1 15.26 5.19 -20.71
N LEU A 2 16.02 5.95 -19.91
CA LEU A 2 15.47 6.79 -18.82
C LEU A 2 14.31 7.68 -19.29
N ASP A 3 14.38 8.21 -20.51
CA ASP A 3 13.38 9.07 -21.14
C ASP A 3 12.02 8.37 -21.26
N VAL A 4 12.02 7.12 -21.76
CA VAL A 4 10.81 6.29 -21.89
C VAL A 4 10.20 6.03 -20.51
N VAL A 5 11.03 5.71 -19.51
CA VAL A 5 10.59 5.53 -18.12
C VAL A 5 10.00 6.83 -17.57
N ALA A 6 10.61 7.98 -17.85
CA ALA A 6 10.10 9.29 -17.43
C ALA A 6 8.74 9.61 -18.08
N TYR A 7 8.56 9.36 -19.37
CA TYR A 7 7.27 9.56 -20.05
C TYR A 7 6.18 8.61 -19.52
N VAL A 8 6.50 7.34 -19.26
CA VAL A 8 5.55 6.37 -18.67
C VAL A 8 5.15 6.78 -17.25
N LEU A 9 6.11 7.16 -16.41
CA LEU A 9 5.84 7.65 -15.05
C LEU A 9 5.04 8.97 -15.07
N PHE A 10 5.34 9.88 -15.99
CA PHE A 10 4.63 11.14 -16.14
C PHE A 10 3.19 10.93 -16.63
N GLY A 11 2.97 10.05 -17.62
CA GLY A 11 1.64 9.67 -18.07
C GLY A 11 0.82 8.98 -16.98
N LEU A 12 1.43 8.05 -16.23
CA LEU A 12 0.81 7.42 -15.08
C LEU A 12 0.47 8.44 -13.98
N PHE A 13 1.35 9.40 -13.71
CA PHE A 13 1.09 10.48 -12.75
C PHE A 13 -0.07 11.37 -13.20
N LEU A 14 -0.08 11.81 -14.46
CA LEU A 14 -1.18 12.60 -15.05
C LEU A 14 -2.52 11.86 -15.06
N LEU A 15 -2.52 10.53 -15.11
CA LEU A 15 -3.71 9.70 -14.98
C LEU A 15 -4.16 9.58 -13.52
N MET A 16 -3.23 9.20 -12.64
CA MET A 16 -3.50 8.75 -11.28
C MET A 16 -3.82 9.91 -10.33
N VAL A 17 -3.17 11.07 -10.49
CA VAL A 17 -3.37 12.26 -9.64
C VAL A 17 -4.76 12.89 -9.76
N PRO A 18 -5.29 13.27 -10.93
CA PRO A 18 -6.63 13.86 -11.02
C PRO A 18 -7.70 12.89 -10.56
N GLY A 19 -7.57 11.60 -10.90
CA GLY A 19 -8.49 10.56 -10.44
C GLY A 19 -8.46 10.37 -8.92
N PHE A 20 -7.28 10.40 -8.30
CA PHE A 20 -7.15 10.32 -6.84
C PHE A 20 -7.75 11.54 -6.14
N LEU A 21 -7.44 12.74 -6.63
CA LEU A 21 -8.04 13.98 -6.13
C LEU A 21 -9.58 13.94 -6.24
N PHE A 22 -10.11 13.43 -7.35
CA PHE A 22 -11.55 13.26 -7.51
C PHE A 22 -12.14 12.20 -6.56
N THR A 23 -11.42 11.10 -6.24
CA THR A 23 -11.85 10.19 -5.16
C THR A 23 -11.89 10.85 -3.78
N LEU A 24 -11.00 11.80 -3.48
CA LEU A 24 -11.04 12.56 -2.21
C LEU A 24 -12.22 13.55 -2.16
N VAL A 25 -12.60 14.11 -3.30
CA VAL A 25 -13.82 14.93 -3.44
C VAL A 25 -15.06 14.07 -3.21
N LEU A 26 -15.19 12.93 -3.89
CA LEU A 26 -16.37 12.06 -3.76
C LEU A 26 -16.45 11.41 -2.37
N TYR A 27 -15.37 10.78 -1.92
CA TYR A 27 -15.26 9.93 -0.73
C TYR A 27 -14.25 10.49 0.30
N PRO A 28 -14.55 11.63 0.95
CA PRO A 28 -13.64 12.30 1.87
C PRO A 28 -13.38 11.51 3.16
N ARG A 29 -14.31 10.65 3.59
CA ARG A 29 -14.14 9.84 4.81
C ARG A 29 -13.28 8.62 4.54
N LYS A 30 -12.24 8.42 5.35
CA LYS A 30 -11.30 7.27 5.29
C LYS A 30 -11.97 5.90 5.32
N GLU A 31 -13.07 5.75 6.08
CA GLU A 31 -13.77 4.48 6.34
C GLU A 31 -14.63 3.96 5.17
N SER A 32 -14.87 4.74 4.11
CA SER A 32 -15.86 4.34 3.08
C SER A 32 -15.33 3.43 1.97
N LEU A 33 -14.02 3.30 1.81
CA LEU A 33 -13.35 2.59 0.71
C LEU A 33 -11.94 2.20 1.16
N ASP A 34 -11.58 0.94 1.00
CA ASP A 34 -10.22 0.43 1.26
C ASP A 34 -9.17 1.09 0.37
N PHE A 35 -7.90 1.08 0.79
CA PHE A 35 -6.80 1.65 0.01
C PHE A 35 -6.74 1.09 -1.43
N TRP A 36 -6.89 -0.23 -1.59
CA TRP A 36 -6.91 -0.89 -2.91
C TRP A 36 -8.12 -0.48 -3.76
N GLN A 37 -9.30 -0.37 -3.15
CA GLN A 37 -10.51 0.08 -3.84
C GLN A 37 -10.38 1.55 -4.27
N ARG A 38 -9.85 2.43 -3.40
CA ARG A 38 -9.52 3.83 -3.75
C ARG A 38 -8.57 3.89 -4.93
N MET A 39 -7.50 3.09 -4.93
CA MET A 39 -6.56 3.03 -6.06
C MET A 39 -7.25 2.59 -7.36
N GLY A 40 -8.05 1.52 -7.34
CA GLY A 40 -8.81 1.08 -8.51
C GLY A 40 -9.80 2.13 -9.04
N VAL A 41 -10.63 2.69 -8.16
CA VAL A 41 -11.62 3.72 -8.51
C VAL A 41 -10.93 5.00 -9.01
N SER A 42 -9.80 5.40 -8.40
CA SER A 42 -9.03 6.55 -8.85
C SER A 42 -8.41 6.36 -10.23
N LEU A 43 -8.04 5.14 -10.63
CA LEU A 43 -7.51 4.87 -11.96
C LEU A 43 -8.63 5.02 -13.01
N GLY A 44 -9.81 4.45 -12.76
CA GLY A 44 -11.00 4.61 -13.61
C GLY A 44 -11.47 6.07 -13.72
N LEU A 45 -11.53 6.79 -12.60
CA LEU A 45 -11.86 8.22 -12.58
C LEU A 45 -10.78 9.08 -13.27
N GLY A 46 -9.51 8.69 -13.17
CA GLY A 46 -8.42 9.30 -13.92
C GLY A 46 -8.65 9.21 -15.42
N VAL A 47 -8.96 8.02 -15.94
CA VAL A 47 -9.29 7.81 -17.36
C VAL A 47 -10.49 8.66 -17.76
N LEU A 48 -11.56 8.65 -16.97
CA LEU A 48 -12.78 9.41 -17.24
C LEU A 48 -12.52 10.92 -17.32
N VAL A 49 -11.75 11.45 -16.36
CA VAL A 49 -11.39 12.89 -16.32
C VAL A 49 -10.50 13.25 -17.51
N LEU A 50 -9.50 12.43 -17.88
CA LEU A 50 -8.65 12.71 -19.03
C LEU A 50 -9.40 12.65 -20.37
N ILE A 51 -10.33 11.71 -20.55
CA ILE A 51 -11.20 11.64 -21.75
C ILE A 51 -12.09 12.88 -21.81
N TYR A 52 -12.76 13.24 -20.71
CA TYR A 52 -13.59 14.45 -20.66
C TYR A 52 -12.78 15.71 -20.97
N LEU A 53 -11.59 15.84 -20.40
CA LEU A 53 -10.73 16.99 -20.62
C LEU A 53 -10.20 17.05 -22.07
N GLY A 54 -9.84 15.91 -22.64
CA GLY A 54 -9.48 15.78 -24.05
C GLY A 54 -10.62 16.19 -24.99
N PHE A 55 -11.87 15.80 -24.66
CA PHE A 55 -13.05 16.20 -25.41
C PHE A 55 -13.34 17.71 -25.29
N VAL A 56 -13.21 18.30 -24.10
CA VAL A 56 -13.36 19.75 -23.89
C VAL A 56 -12.28 20.54 -24.65
N LEU A 57 -11.03 20.09 -24.62
CA LEU A 57 -9.92 20.73 -25.34
C LEU A 57 -9.98 20.51 -26.86
N ALA A 58 -10.64 19.45 -27.32
CA ALA A 58 -10.93 19.21 -28.74
C ALA A 58 -11.98 20.17 -29.31
N GLN A 59 -12.68 20.96 -28.48
CA GLN A 59 -13.65 21.93 -29.00
C GLN A 59 -12.98 23.02 -29.84
N PRO A 60 -13.55 23.37 -31.01
CA PRO A 60 -12.95 24.29 -31.98
C PRO A 60 -12.82 25.74 -31.47
N SER A 61 -13.47 26.06 -30.35
CA SER A 61 -13.35 27.35 -29.64
C SER A 61 -12.01 27.52 -28.92
N LEU A 62 -11.35 26.42 -28.52
CA LEU A 62 -10.10 26.48 -27.75
C LEU A 62 -8.85 26.29 -28.60
N LYS A 63 -8.92 25.60 -29.76
CA LYS A 63 -7.84 25.48 -30.77
C LYS A 63 -6.44 25.16 -30.21
N MET A 64 -6.41 24.43 -29.10
CA MET A 64 -5.22 24.20 -28.28
C MET A 64 -5.10 22.71 -27.93
N LEU A 65 -5.04 21.85 -28.94
CA LEU A 65 -4.70 20.42 -28.79
C LEU A 65 -3.17 20.20 -28.66
N THR A 66 -2.41 21.22 -28.27
CA THR A 66 -0.99 21.07 -27.94
C THR A 66 -0.83 20.46 -26.55
N LEU A 67 0.30 19.78 -26.31
CA LEU A 67 0.57 19.10 -25.04
C LEU A 67 0.55 20.08 -23.83
N ALA A 68 1.06 21.29 -24.01
CA ALA A 68 1.15 22.30 -22.95
C ALA A 68 -0.20 22.73 -22.36
N PRO A 69 -1.21 23.19 -23.14
CA PRO A 69 -2.54 23.52 -22.63
C PRO A 69 -3.30 22.29 -22.11
N PHE A 70 -3.07 21.09 -22.65
CA PHE A 70 -3.61 19.86 -22.05
C PHE A 70 -3.07 19.63 -20.64
N VAL A 71 -1.75 19.66 -20.45
CA VAL A 71 -1.11 19.53 -19.13
C VAL A 71 -1.57 20.65 -18.20
N LEU A 72 -1.64 21.90 -18.67
CA LEU A 72 -2.11 23.05 -17.89
C LEU A 72 -3.55 22.88 -17.43
N ALA A 73 -4.44 22.36 -18.30
CA ALA A 73 -5.83 22.07 -17.94
C ALA A 73 -5.91 20.93 -16.91
N VAL A 74 -5.10 19.87 -17.03
CA VAL A 74 -5.03 18.80 -16.02
C VAL A 74 -4.60 19.38 -14.67
N PHE A 75 -3.58 20.24 -14.64
CA PHE A 75 -3.16 20.94 -13.43
C PHE A 75 -4.26 21.84 -12.86
N GLY A 76 -4.98 22.60 -13.70
CA GLY A 76 -6.10 23.43 -13.28
C GLY A 76 -7.23 22.62 -12.63
N VAL A 77 -7.62 21.50 -13.24
CA VAL A 77 -8.61 20.56 -12.68
C VAL A 77 -8.11 19.91 -11.39
N CYS A 78 -6.83 19.52 -11.33
CA CYS A 78 -6.23 19.00 -10.09
C CYS A 78 -6.27 20.03 -8.95
N LEU A 79 -5.95 21.30 -9.22
CA LEU A 79 -6.05 22.38 -8.22
C LEU A 79 -7.50 22.63 -7.79
N LEU A 80 -8.45 22.59 -8.73
CA LEU A 80 -9.88 22.72 -8.43
C LEU A 80 -10.37 21.57 -7.53
N PHE A 81 -10.05 20.32 -7.86
CA PHE A 81 -10.39 19.17 -7.02
C PHE A 81 -9.67 19.20 -5.67
N ALA A 82 -8.42 19.65 -5.60
CA ALA A 82 -7.70 19.86 -4.35
C ALA A 82 -8.40 20.89 -3.44
N LEU A 83 -8.88 22.01 -4.02
CA LEU A 83 -9.60 23.06 -3.31
C LEU A 83 -10.98 22.57 -2.82
N ILE A 84 -11.72 21.84 -3.65
CA ILE A 84 -12.99 21.23 -3.25
C ILE A 84 -12.77 20.19 -2.14
N ALA A 85 -11.73 19.34 -2.27
CA ALA A 85 -11.36 18.37 -1.25
C ALA A 85 -10.86 19.04 0.06
N TYR A 86 -10.27 20.24 -0.02
CA TYR A 86 -9.91 21.06 1.13
C TYR A 86 -11.16 21.50 1.91
N TRP A 87 -12.09 22.21 1.25
CA TRP A 87 -13.32 22.68 1.89
C TRP A 87 -14.23 21.53 2.38
N ARG A 88 -14.19 20.37 1.73
CA ARG A 88 -14.96 19.18 2.11
C ARG A 88 -14.26 18.32 3.18
N GLY A 89 -13.09 18.73 3.68
CA GLY A 89 -12.34 18.01 4.72
C GLY A 89 -11.67 16.70 4.25
N GLY A 90 -11.69 16.39 2.96
CA GLY A 90 -11.05 15.19 2.40
C GLY A 90 -9.52 15.25 2.42
N LEU A 91 -8.94 16.45 2.48
CA LEU A 91 -7.48 16.62 2.58
C LEU A 91 -6.88 16.13 3.89
N ASP A 92 -7.63 16.03 4.99
CA ASP A 92 -7.10 15.46 6.24
C ASP A 92 -6.62 14.02 6.04
N VAL A 93 -7.38 13.23 5.28
CA VAL A 93 -7.02 11.85 4.93
C VAL A 93 -5.74 11.81 4.09
N ALA A 94 -5.62 12.71 3.10
CA ALA A 94 -4.40 12.82 2.30
C ALA A 94 -3.18 13.28 3.13
N ILE A 95 -3.36 14.21 4.06
CA ILE A 95 -2.31 14.69 4.98
C ILE A 95 -1.89 13.56 5.93
N ILE A 96 -2.82 12.75 6.43
CA ILE A 96 -2.51 11.57 7.26
C ILE A 96 -1.68 10.55 6.47
N TYR A 97 -2.10 10.18 5.26
CA TYR A 97 -1.35 9.24 4.41
C TYR A 97 0.03 9.80 4.00
N ALA A 98 0.11 11.06 3.60
CA ALA A 98 1.37 11.72 3.27
C ALA A 98 2.31 11.76 4.49
N ARG A 99 1.79 12.05 5.69
CA ARG A 99 2.56 12.04 6.95
C ARG A 99 3.01 10.62 7.34
N ALA A 100 2.18 9.60 7.13
CA ALA A 100 2.53 8.21 7.36
C ALA A 100 3.61 7.71 6.39
N LEU A 101 3.50 8.04 5.10
CA LEU A 101 4.51 7.74 4.08
C LEU A 101 5.82 8.46 4.39
N ARG A 102 5.77 9.75 4.74
CA ARG A 102 6.95 10.53 5.15
C ARG A 102 7.63 9.89 6.36
N ARG A 103 6.89 9.44 7.37
CA ARG A 103 7.46 8.69 8.52
C ARG A 103 8.18 7.41 8.12
N LYS A 104 7.65 6.63 7.17
CA LYS A 104 8.34 5.42 6.65
C LYS A 104 9.63 5.74 5.88
N ILE A 105 9.69 6.87 5.19
CA ILE A 105 10.89 7.32 4.46
C ILE A 105 11.89 7.98 5.43
N SER A 106 11.42 8.63 6.49
CA SER A 106 12.23 9.31 7.52
C SER A 106 12.70 8.39 8.65
N ILE A 107 13.01 7.12 8.37
CA ILE A 107 13.66 6.24 9.36
C ILE A 107 15.03 6.87 9.70
N PRO A 108 15.26 7.30 10.95
CA PRO A 108 16.56 7.85 11.32
C PRO A 108 17.61 6.75 11.24
N LYS A 109 18.79 7.10 10.72
CA LYS A 109 19.99 6.25 10.78
C LYS A 109 20.12 5.68 12.21
N PRO A 110 20.29 4.36 12.40
CA PRO A 110 20.41 3.80 13.74
C PRO A 110 21.57 4.48 14.48
N PRO A 111 21.40 4.80 15.79
CA PRO A 111 22.44 5.46 16.55
C PRO A 111 23.70 4.59 16.52
N LYS A 112 24.85 5.20 16.18
CA LYS A 112 26.14 4.49 16.18
C LYS A 112 26.33 3.84 17.57
N PRO A 113 26.70 2.54 17.63
CA PRO A 113 27.07 1.91 18.90
C PRO A 113 28.12 2.76 19.61
N LYS A 114 27.93 3.02 20.91
CA LYS A 114 28.95 3.69 21.73
C LYS A 114 30.21 2.80 21.75
N PRO A 115 31.43 3.38 21.67
CA PRO A 115 32.65 2.59 21.85
C PRO A 115 32.63 1.95 23.24
N VAL A 116 32.79 0.62 23.29
CA VAL A 116 33.01 -0.10 24.55
C VAL A 116 34.43 0.24 25.02
N PRO A 117 34.62 0.74 26.26
CA PRO A 117 35.96 0.93 26.82
C PRO A 117 36.69 -0.42 26.88
N PRO A 118 38.00 -0.48 26.57
CA PRO A 118 38.73 -1.75 26.52
C PRO A 118 38.74 -2.46 27.87
N GLU A 119 38.49 -3.78 27.83
CA GLU A 119 38.46 -4.66 29.00
C GLU A 119 39.73 -4.57 29.86
N GLU A 120 39.53 -4.38 31.16
CA GLU A 120 40.60 -4.38 32.15
C GLU A 120 41.08 -5.82 32.38
N LYS A 121 42.36 -6.06 32.06
CA LYS A 121 42.93 -7.40 31.87
C LYS A 121 43.11 -8.14 33.20
N PRO A 122 42.44 -9.29 33.45
CA PRO A 122 42.60 -10.02 34.71
C PRO A 122 43.99 -10.65 34.86
N ILE A 123 44.52 -10.61 36.08
CA ILE A 123 45.81 -11.20 36.48
C ILE A 123 45.66 -12.74 36.51
N PRO A 124 46.61 -13.53 35.96
CA PRO A 124 46.47 -14.99 35.88
C PRO A 124 46.86 -15.68 37.20
N PRO A 125 46.00 -16.56 37.77
CA PRO A 125 46.41 -17.50 38.81
C PRO A 125 47.26 -18.66 38.27
N LYS A 126 48.20 -19.13 39.09
CA LYS A 126 49.14 -20.22 38.81
C LYS A 126 48.47 -21.61 38.82
N LEU A 127 48.72 -22.44 37.81
CA LEU A 127 48.72 -23.93 37.89
C LEU A 127 50.19 -24.42 37.94
N PRO A 128 50.54 -25.65 38.40
CA PRO A 128 49.98 -26.97 38.00
C PRO A 128 49.99 -28.04 39.15
N PRO A 129 50.02 -29.39 38.95
CA PRO A 129 49.47 -30.29 37.89
C PRO A 129 48.53 -31.44 38.41
N PRO A 130 47.86 -32.22 37.50
CA PRO A 130 47.05 -33.45 37.77
C PRO A 130 47.87 -34.77 37.58
N PRO A 131 47.40 -36.05 37.78
CA PRO A 131 46.31 -36.75 37.02
C PRO A 131 45.54 -37.88 37.80
N GLU A 132 45.16 -38.99 37.11
CA GLU A 132 44.51 -40.27 37.52
C GLU A 132 43.02 -40.20 37.96
N GLU A 133 42.05 -40.97 37.43
CA GLU A 133 42.00 -42.02 36.37
C GLU A 133 40.61 -42.02 35.65
N LEU A 134 40.56 -42.52 34.41
CA LEU A 134 39.34 -43.03 33.74
C LEU A 134 39.31 -44.58 33.93
N PRO A 135 38.18 -45.33 33.82
CA PRO A 135 37.29 -45.26 32.64
C PRO A 135 35.79 -45.73 32.74
N THR A 136 34.99 -45.23 31.78
CA THR A 136 33.87 -45.90 31.05
C THR A 136 32.52 -46.31 31.72
N PRO A 137 31.40 -46.33 30.92
CA PRO A 137 30.01 -46.52 31.40
C PRO A 137 29.47 -47.96 31.20
N PRO A 138 28.18 -48.22 31.49
CA PRO A 138 27.29 -48.64 30.39
C PRO A 138 25.82 -48.15 30.43
N GLU A 139 25.25 -48.09 29.22
CA GLU A 139 23.87 -48.43 28.79
C GLU A 139 22.60 -48.07 29.59
N GLY A 140 21.63 -47.48 28.86
CA GLY A 140 20.29 -48.08 28.80
C GLY A 140 19.07 -47.19 29.10
N LYS A 141 18.41 -46.68 28.05
CA LYS A 141 17.03 -47.08 27.64
C LYS A 141 16.51 -46.31 26.41
N PRO A 142 15.51 -46.83 25.66
CA PRO A 142 15.11 -46.30 24.35
C PRO A 142 14.09 -45.16 24.43
N ALA A 143 14.02 -44.36 23.37
CA ALA A 143 12.98 -43.35 23.17
C ALA A 143 11.61 -43.98 22.81
N PRO A 144 10.48 -43.38 23.24
CA PRO A 144 9.14 -43.82 22.84
C PRO A 144 8.77 -43.37 21.40
N PRO A 145 7.77 -44.00 20.75
CA PRO A 145 7.41 -43.75 19.35
C PRO A 145 6.60 -42.45 19.14
N PRO A 146 6.50 -41.95 17.89
CA PRO A 146 5.73 -40.74 17.58
C PRO A 146 4.22 -40.96 17.65
N GLU A 147 3.49 -40.01 18.25
CA GLU A 147 2.03 -39.96 18.21
C GLU A 147 1.50 -39.69 16.79
N GLU A 148 0.63 -40.58 16.28
CA GLU A 148 -0.18 -40.31 15.11
C GLU A 148 -1.20 -39.21 15.40
N ARG A 149 -1.07 -38.06 14.75
CA ARG A 149 -2.13 -37.05 14.70
C ARG A 149 -3.15 -37.44 13.63
N PRO A 150 -4.45 -37.55 13.96
CA PRO A 150 -5.50 -37.62 12.95
C PRO A 150 -5.50 -36.37 12.05
N ALA A 151 -5.74 -36.55 10.76
CA ALA A 151 -5.89 -35.45 9.81
C ALA A 151 -7.15 -34.61 10.13
N PRO A 152 -7.14 -33.29 9.88
CA PRO A 152 -8.33 -32.46 10.00
C PRO A 152 -9.39 -32.85 8.94
N PRO A 153 -10.70 -32.71 9.23
CA PRO A 153 -11.76 -32.99 8.26
C PRO A 153 -11.70 -32.08 7.03
N GLU A 154 -12.06 -32.62 5.86
CA GLU A 154 -12.20 -31.83 4.63
C GLU A 154 -13.34 -30.81 4.75
N GLU A 155 -13.03 -29.51 4.58
CA GLU A 155 -14.06 -28.47 4.44
C GLU A 155 -14.78 -28.64 3.09
N GLN A 156 -16.06 -29.00 3.13
CA GLN A 156 -16.93 -28.92 1.95
C GLN A 156 -17.08 -27.45 1.51
N PRO A 157 -16.87 -27.12 0.22
CA PRO A 157 -17.00 -25.75 -0.25
C PRO A 157 -18.46 -25.27 -0.15
N ALA A 158 -18.65 -24.15 0.53
CA ALA A 158 -19.95 -23.52 0.70
C ALA A 158 -20.57 -23.14 -0.65
N GLN A 159 -21.87 -23.43 -0.81
CA GLN A 159 -22.65 -23.03 -1.99
C GLN A 159 -22.72 -21.50 -2.12
N PRO A 160 -22.56 -20.92 -3.33
CA PRO A 160 -22.75 -19.48 -3.51
C PRO A 160 -24.20 -19.06 -3.21
N PRO A 161 -24.43 -17.94 -2.51
CA PRO A 161 -25.78 -17.41 -2.32
C PRO A 161 -26.38 -16.99 -3.68
N GLN A 162 -27.63 -17.36 -3.93
CA GLN A 162 -28.34 -16.95 -5.14
C GLN A 162 -28.65 -15.43 -5.10
N PRO A 163 -28.62 -14.74 -6.25
CA PRO A 163 -28.97 -13.32 -6.33
C PRO A 163 -30.47 -13.12 -6.05
N PRO A 164 -30.87 -11.99 -5.41
CA PRO A 164 -32.28 -11.69 -5.18
C PRO A 164 -33.07 -11.55 -6.48
N GLU A 165 -34.33 -12.01 -6.49
CA GLU A 165 -35.22 -11.81 -7.64
C GLU A 165 -35.44 -10.33 -7.93
N GLU A 166 -35.19 -9.95 -9.19
CA GLU A 166 -35.46 -8.61 -9.70
C GLU A 166 -36.98 -8.39 -9.78
N LYS A 167 -37.52 -7.72 -8.76
CA LYS A 167 -38.92 -7.32 -8.71
C LYS A 167 -39.19 -6.27 -9.80
N ARG A 168 -39.63 -6.73 -10.98
CA ARG A 168 -40.07 -5.87 -12.09
C ARG A 168 -41.32 -5.10 -11.65
N GLU A 169 -41.13 -3.87 -11.20
CA GLU A 169 -42.22 -2.96 -10.92
C GLU A 169 -42.74 -2.37 -12.24
N SER A 170 -43.82 -2.97 -12.74
CA SER A 170 -44.57 -2.48 -13.88
C SER A 170 -45.54 -1.39 -13.42
N GLY A 171 -45.25 -0.14 -13.73
CA GLY A 171 -46.23 0.96 -13.79
C GLY A 171 -46.11 1.59 -15.18
N GLU A 172 -47.06 1.49 -16.10
CA GLU A 172 -48.52 1.72 -16.02
C GLU A 172 -48.88 3.21 -15.93
N SER A 173 -48.96 3.80 -17.12
CA SER A 173 -49.82 4.90 -17.56
C SER A 173 -50.55 5.79 -16.54
N VAL A 174 -50.28 7.10 -16.61
CA VAL A 174 -51.27 8.15 -16.89
C VAL A 174 -50.65 9.15 -17.88
#